data_AF-A0A496RFR4-F1
#
_entry.id   AF-A0A496RFR4-F1
#
_cell.length_a   1.000
_cell.length_b   1.000
_cell.length_c   1.000
_cell.angle_alpha   90.00
_cell.angle_beta   90.00
_cell.angle_gamma   90.00
#
_symmetry.space_group_name_H-M   'P 1'
#
loop_
_entity.id
_entity.type
_entity.pdbx_description
1 polymer ?
#
loop_
_entity_poly.entity_id
_entity_poly.type
_entity_poly.pdbx_seq_one_letter_code
_entity_poly.pdbx_strand_id
1 'polypeptide(L)'
;MSTIYDALKKIEKKPFQSSPVKFKKKLVIFLSGLGVVCLVSLVVYLKINRSKLTKDSAKKTTNSKTVISREISQKRKKQKKTYILEGIIYDEKAPLAMINGRMVKEKDKIDNLEVIEISPNSVKLLNLEDKTVLTLSF
;
A
#
# COMPACT_ATOMS: atom_id res chain seq x y z
N MET A 1 62.88 -12.27 0.01
CA MET A 1 61.64 -13.05 0.24
C MET A 1 60.45 -12.10 0.14
N SER A 2 59.41 -12.45 -0.63
CA SER A 2 58.35 -11.51 -1.03
C SER A 2 57.23 -11.42 0.02
N THR A 3 56.97 -10.20 0.50
CA THR A 3 55.96 -9.87 1.53
C THR A 3 54.51 -10.15 1.10
N ILE A 4 54.28 -10.30 -0.21
CA ILE A 4 52.97 -10.58 -0.80
C ILE A 4 52.50 -12.00 -0.46
N TYR A 5 53.41 -12.97 -0.34
CA TYR A 5 53.06 -14.34 0.03
C TYR A 5 52.60 -14.47 1.49
N ASP A 6 53.19 -13.68 2.40
CA ASP A 6 52.80 -13.67 3.81
C ASP A 6 51.42 -13.04 4.03
N ALA A 7 51.05 -12.05 3.20
CA ALA A 7 49.73 -11.45 3.24
C ALA A 7 48.63 -12.45 2.80
N LEU A 8 48.87 -13.23 1.75
CA LEU A 8 47.90 -14.20 1.24
C LEU A 8 47.71 -15.39 2.19
N LYS A 9 48.78 -15.90 2.79
CA LYS A 9 48.73 -17.01 3.75
C LYS A 9 47.98 -16.67 5.05
N LYS A 10 47.85 -15.38 5.38
CA LYS A 10 47.15 -14.91 6.59
C LYS A 10 45.63 -14.87 6.43
N ILE A 11 45.12 -14.90 5.20
CA ILE A 11 43.69 -14.82 4.89
C ILE A 11 43.06 -16.23 4.85
N GLU A 12 43.83 -17.25 4.48
CA GLU A 12 43.34 -18.63 4.31
C GLU A 12 43.09 -19.39 5.63
N LYS A 13 43.60 -18.90 6.77
CA LYS A 13 43.56 -19.60 8.07
C LYS A 13 42.46 -19.16 9.05
N LYS A 14 41.36 -18.56 8.59
CA LYS A 14 40.20 -18.28 9.47
C LYS A 14 38.98 -19.11 9.07
N PRO A 15 38.73 -20.27 9.70
CA PRO A 15 37.42 -20.90 9.60
C PRO A 15 36.40 -20.03 10.34
N PHE A 16 35.31 -19.75 9.64
CA PHE A 16 34.14 -19.03 10.11
C PHE A 16 33.49 -19.82 11.27
N GLN A 17 33.81 -19.46 12.51
CA GLN A 17 33.16 -20.00 13.71
C GLN A 17 31.74 -19.43 13.82
N SER A 18 30.75 -20.21 13.37
CA SER A 18 29.33 -19.98 13.65
C SER A 18 28.98 -20.56 15.03
N SER A 19 28.99 -19.72 16.06
CA SER A 19 28.43 -20.08 17.37
C SER A 19 26.89 -20.19 17.29
N PRO A 20 26.24 -21.24 17.84
CA PRO A 20 24.79 -21.34 17.84
C PRO A 20 24.18 -20.40 18.89
N VAL A 21 23.54 -19.34 18.41
CA VAL A 21 22.90 -18.30 19.21
C VAL A 21 21.65 -18.87 19.92
N LYS A 22 21.78 -19.14 21.23
CA LYS A 22 20.72 -19.61 22.14
C LYS A 22 19.69 -18.51 22.52
N PHE A 23 19.06 -17.83 21.55
CA PHE A 23 18.14 -16.71 21.85
C PHE A 23 16.63 -16.96 21.59
N LYS A 24 16.21 -18.20 21.31
CA LYS A 24 14.85 -18.44 20.77
C LYS A 24 13.68 -18.46 21.77
N LYS A 25 13.90 -18.47 23.09
CA LYS A 25 12.80 -18.67 24.06
C LYS A 25 12.20 -17.40 24.69
N LYS A 26 12.95 -16.30 24.85
CA LYS A 26 12.41 -15.06 25.45
C LYS A 26 11.61 -14.19 24.47
N LEU A 27 11.88 -14.26 23.17
CA LEU A 27 11.27 -13.38 22.16
C LEU A 27 9.82 -13.79 21.80
N VAL A 28 9.47 -15.07 21.98
CA VAL A 28 8.12 -15.58 21.68
C VAL A 28 7.08 -15.07 22.68
N ILE A 29 7.47 -14.85 23.94
CA ILE A 29 6.56 -14.38 25.00
C ILE A 29 6.27 -12.88 24.83
N PHE A 30 7.23 -12.08 24.34
CA PHE A 30 7.01 -10.67 24.05
C PHE A 30 6.07 -10.43 22.84
N LEU A 31 6.04 -11.35 21.87
CA LEU A 31 5.15 -11.26 20.70
C LEU A 31 3.68 -11.50 21.05
N SER A 32 3.38 -12.33 22.07
CA SER A 32 1.99 -12.66 22.42
C SER A 32 1.29 -11.53 23.18
N GLY A 33 2.00 -10.81 24.05
CA GLY A 33 1.44 -9.68 24.81
C GLY A 33 1.10 -8.47 23.93
N LEU A 34 1.97 -8.13 22.98
CA LEU A 34 1.75 -6.98 22.09
C LEU A 34 0.57 -7.21 21.13
N GLY A 35 0.37 -8.46 20.68
CA GLY A 35 -0.73 -8.82 19.79
C GLY A 35 -2.12 -8.57 20.39
N VAL A 36 -2.30 -8.90 21.67
CA VAL A 36 -3.59 -8.71 22.37
C VAL A 36 -3.92 -7.23 22.53
N VAL A 37 -2.92 -6.40 22.87
CA VAL A 37 -3.09 -4.94 23.00
C VAL A 37 -3.44 -4.30 21.64
N CYS A 38 -2.79 -4.74 20.55
CA CYS A 38 -3.12 -4.29 19.19
C CYS A 38 -4.56 -4.65 18.78
N LEU A 39 -5.01 -5.87 19.08
CA LEU A 39 -6.36 -6.32 18.73
C LEU A 39 -7.44 -5.52 19.46
N VAL A 40 -7.28 -5.27 20.76
CA VAL A 40 -8.22 -4.44 21.53
C VAL A 40 -8.25 -3.00 20.99
N SER A 41 -7.09 -2.44 20.67
CA SER A 41 -6.98 -1.09 20.09
C SER A 41 -7.67 -0.97 18.74
N LEU A 42 -7.54 -1.99 17.87
CA LEU A 42 -8.18 -2.04 16.56
C LEU A 42 -9.71 -2.07 16.66
N VAL A 43 -10.27 -2.87 17.58
CA VAL A 43 -11.73 -2.96 17.79
C VAL A 43 -12.29 -1.62 18.28
N VAL A 44 -11.60 -0.94 19.20
CA VAL A 44 -11.99 0.39 19.68
C VAL A 44 -11.93 1.43 18.55
N TYR A 45 -10.87 1.42 17.75
CA TYR A 45 -10.72 2.33 16.61
C TYR A 45 -11.85 2.17 15.57
N LEU A 46 -12.20 0.92 15.23
CA LEU A 46 -13.30 0.63 14.30
C LEU A 46 -14.67 1.09 14.84
N LYS A 47 -14.92 0.94 16.15
CA LYS A 47 -16.18 1.38 16.78
C LYS A 47 -16.31 2.90 16.78
N ILE A 48 -15.22 3.64 17.04
CA ILE A 48 -15.20 5.10 16.99
C ILE A 48 -15.45 5.60 15.56
N ASN A 49 -14.80 5.01 14.56
CA ASN A 49 -14.94 5.45 13.17
C ASN A 49 -16.37 5.25 12.61
N ARG A 50 -17.07 4.20 13.04
CA ARG A 50 -18.49 3.98 12.65
C ARG A 50 -19.45 4.99 13.29
N SER A 51 -19.13 5.53 14.46
CA SER A 51 -20.00 6.49 15.16
C SER A 51 -20.06 7.89 14.51
N LYS A 52 -19.11 8.20 13.64
CA LYS A 52 -19.06 9.48 12.90
C LYS A 52 -19.88 9.47 11.61
N LEU A 53 -20.35 8.31 11.14
CA LEU A 53 -21.09 8.16 9.88
C LEU A 53 -22.62 8.19 10.02
N THR A 54 -23.15 8.36 11.24
CA THR A 54 -24.60 8.30 11.50
C THR A 54 -25.20 9.58 12.08
N LYS A 55 -24.46 10.70 12.15
CA LYS A 55 -24.95 11.95 12.77
C LYS A 55 -25.42 13.06 11.83
N ASP A 56 -25.36 12.88 10.51
CA ASP A 56 -25.70 13.97 9.57
C ASP A 56 -27.10 13.87 8.93
N SER A 57 -27.91 12.86 9.28
CA SER A 57 -29.28 12.72 8.73
C SER A 57 -30.34 12.68 9.82
N ALA A 58 -30.42 13.73 10.63
CA ALA A 58 -31.55 13.95 11.53
C ALA A 58 -31.86 15.44 11.71
N LYS A 59 -32.24 16.13 10.63
CA LYS A 59 -33.01 17.37 10.75
C LYS A 59 -34.03 17.55 9.61
N LYS A 60 -35.11 16.78 9.73
CA LYS A 60 -36.52 17.25 9.72
C LYS A 60 -36.80 18.57 8.98
N THR A 61 -37.39 18.46 7.78
CA THR A 61 -38.38 19.44 7.29
C THR A 61 -39.58 18.68 6.75
N THR A 62 -40.69 18.85 7.47
CA THR A 62 -42.03 18.33 7.22
C THR A 62 -42.68 19.12 6.08
N ASN A 63 -43.62 18.46 5.39
CA ASN A 63 -44.65 18.99 4.46
C ASN A 63 -44.30 18.98 2.97
N SER A 64 -44.70 17.91 2.28
CA SER A 64 -45.65 17.99 1.14
C SER A 64 -45.91 16.61 0.51
N LYS A 65 -47.12 16.10 0.75
CA LYS A 65 -48.07 15.52 -0.23
C LYS A 65 -47.49 14.65 -1.38
N THR A 66 -47.72 13.36 -1.24
CA THR A 66 -48.04 12.33 -2.25
C THR A 66 -47.74 12.65 -3.73
N VAL A 67 -46.70 12.03 -4.30
CA VAL A 67 -46.68 11.63 -5.73
C VAL A 67 -45.91 10.32 -5.88
N ILE A 68 -46.61 9.33 -6.41
CA ILE A 68 -46.11 8.02 -6.88
C ILE A 68 -44.93 8.26 -7.83
N SER A 69 -43.75 7.70 -7.55
CA SER A 69 -42.69 7.66 -8.55
C SER A 69 -41.78 6.47 -8.34
N ARG A 70 -42.09 5.43 -9.12
CA ARG A 70 -41.20 4.47 -9.79
C ARG A 70 -39.97 4.02 -9.00
N GLU A 71 -39.94 2.72 -8.70
CA GLU A 71 -38.73 1.92 -8.68
C GLU A 71 -37.95 2.15 -9.98
N ILE A 72 -37.07 3.15 -9.98
CA ILE A 72 -36.00 3.24 -10.95
C ILE A 72 -34.85 2.51 -10.30
N SER A 73 -34.67 1.27 -10.72
CA SER A 73 -33.41 0.54 -10.66
C SER A 73 -32.31 1.48 -11.14
N GLN A 74 -31.72 2.22 -10.21
CA GLN A 74 -30.57 3.07 -10.47
C GLN A 74 -29.41 2.12 -10.71
N LYS A 75 -29.29 1.69 -11.97
CA LYS A 75 -28.10 1.10 -12.55
C LYS A 75 -26.98 2.11 -12.30
N ARG A 76 -26.25 1.94 -11.19
CA ARG A 76 -25.17 2.83 -10.77
C ARG A 76 -24.18 2.89 -11.92
N LYS A 77 -24.19 3.97 -12.69
CA LYS A 77 -23.15 4.24 -13.68
C LYS A 77 -21.84 4.28 -12.88
N LYS A 78 -20.97 3.27 -13.05
CA LYS A 78 -19.60 3.28 -12.49
C LYS A 78 -18.99 4.61 -12.94
N GLN A 79 -18.81 5.54 -11.99
CA GLN A 79 -18.13 6.79 -12.28
C GLN A 79 -16.70 6.42 -12.70
N LYS A 80 -16.33 6.77 -13.94
CA LYS A 80 -14.98 6.54 -14.46
C LYS A 80 -14.04 7.43 -13.66
N LYS A 81 -13.28 6.86 -12.73
CA LYS A 81 -12.25 7.61 -12.00
C LYS A 81 -11.19 8.05 -13.01
N THR A 82 -10.86 9.32 -13.00
CA THR A 82 -9.75 9.88 -13.79
C THR A 82 -8.48 9.84 -12.95
N TYR A 83 -7.40 9.34 -13.52
CA TYR A 83 -6.08 9.36 -12.92
C TYR A 83 -5.25 10.45 -13.60
N ILE A 84 -4.55 11.24 -12.81
CA ILE A 84 -3.73 12.36 -13.23
C ILE A 84 -2.32 12.06 -12.76
N LEU A 85 -1.39 12.02 -13.72
CA LEU A 85 0.04 11.95 -13.43
C LEU A 85 0.54 13.37 -13.15
N GLU A 86 0.98 13.60 -11.93
CA GLU A 86 1.42 14.92 -11.46
C GLU A 86 2.93 15.08 -11.53
N GLY A 87 3.68 13.98 -11.39
CA GLY A 87 5.13 14.01 -11.34
C GLY A 87 5.77 12.63 -11.49
N ILE A 88 7.00 12.59 -11.98
CA ILE A 88 7.84 11.39 -12.02
C ILE A 88 9.20 11.76 -11.44
N ILE A 89 9.67 10.97 -10.48
CA ILE A 89 11.05 11.01 -9.97
C ILE A 89 11.69 9.73 -10.48
N TYR A 90 12.47 9.84 -11.56
CA TYR A 90 13.08 8.68 -12.20
C TYR A 90 14.49 8.42 -11.66
N ASP A 91 14.69 7.19 -11.19
CA ASP A 91 15.99 6.60 -10.85
C ASP A 91 15.99 5.16 -11.40
N GLU A 92 17.14 4.68 -11.86
CA GLU A 92 17.26 3.35 -12.46
C GLU A 92 16.92 2.21 -11.48
N LYS A 93 17.07 2.45 -10.17
CA LYS A 93 16.86 1.44 -9.13
C LYS A 93 15.52 1.59 -8.42
N ALA A 94 15.04 2.83 -8.28
CA ALA A 94 13.86 3.14 -7.49
C ALA A 94 13.04 4.28 -8.12
N PRO A 95 12.41 4.06 -9.29
CA PRO A 95 11.57 5.07 -9.89
C PRO A 95 10.28 5.25 -9.06
N LEU A 96 9.83 6.50 -8.96
CA LEU A 96 8.61 6.89 -8.25
C LEU A 96 7.75 7.78 -9.13
N ALA A 97 6.43 7.67 -8.98
CA ALA A 97 5.46 8.52 -9.65
C ALA A 97 4.48 9.11 -8.66
N MET A 98 4.00 10.33 -8.93
CA MET A 98 2.93 10.98 -8.17
C MET A 98 1.64 10.93 -8.99
N ILE A 99 0.66 10.17 -8.50
CA ILE A 99 -0.64 9.98 -9.16
C ILE A 99 -1.74 10.39 -8.19
N ASN A 100 -2.57 11.36 -8.56
CA ASN A 100 -3.64 11.92 -7.72
C ASN A 100 -3.13 12.29 -6.30
N GLY A 101 -2.01 12.99 -6.21
CA GLY A 101 -1.36 13.40 -4.96
C GLY A 101 -0.74 12.26 -4.13
N ARG A 102 -0.62 11.05 -4.67
CA ARG A 102 0.00 9.89 -3.99
C ARG A 102 1.29 9.47 -4.68
N MET A 103 2.35 9.32 -3.89
CA MET A 103 3.59 8.71 -4.34
C MET A 103 3.45 7.19 -4.43
N VAL A 104 3.81 6.62 -5.57
CA VAL A 104 3.77 5.18 -5.84
C VAL A 104 5.05 4.71 -6.51
N LYS A 105 5.39 3.44 -6.26
CA LYS A 105 6.47 2.72 -6.96
C LYS A 105 5.89 1.60 -7.83
N GLU A 106 6.74 0.97 -8.62
CA GLU A 106 6.37 -0.25 -9.33
C GLU A 106 5.82 -1.31 -8.37
N LYS A 107 4.79 -2.03 -8.82
CA LYS A 107 4.00 -3.04 -8.08
C LYS A 107 3.10 -2.48 -6.97
N ASP A 108 3.08 -1.18 -6.73
CA ASP A 108 2.07 -0.58 -5.85
C ASP A 108 0.69 -0.61 -6.51
N LYS A 109 -0.35 -0.62 -5.67
CA LYS A 109 -1.75 -0.65 -6.11
C LYS A 109 -2.46 0.66 -5.80
N ILE A 110 -3.20 1.15 -6.78
CA ILE A 110 -4.08 2.31 -6.67
C ILE A 110 -5.48 1.86 -7.09
N ASP A 111 -6.37 1.69 -6.12
CA ASP A 111 -7.68 1.08 -6.34
C ASP A 111 -7.57 -0.31 -7.01
N ASN A 112 -8.09 -0.45 -8.24
CA ASN A 112 -8.05 -1.68 -9.03
C ASN A 112 -6.94 -1.65 -10.09
N LEU A 113 -6.01 -0.72 -9.99
CA LEU A 113 -4.85 -0.60 -10.87
C LEU A 113 -3.57 -0.99 -10.13
N GLU A 114 -2.63 -1.61 -10.83
CA GLU A 114 -1.29 -1.92 -10.35
C GLU A 114 -0.25 -1.21 -11.23
N VAL A 115 0.72 -0.55 -10.62
CA VAL A 115 1.80 0.12 -11.35
C VAL A 115 2.75 -0.94 -11.90
N ILE A 116 2.86 -1.05 -13.23
CA ILE A 116 3.72 -2.05 -13.86
C ILE A 116 5.12 -1.49 -14.07
N GLU A 117 5.19 -0.27 -14.60
CA GLU A 117 6.42 0.33 -15.10
C GLU A 117 6.34 1.84 -14.95
N ILE A 118 7.42 2.44 -14.46
CA ILE A 118 7.59 3.89 -14.38
C ILE A 118 8.78 4.27 -15.27
N SER A 119 8.49 4.94 -16.38
CA SER A 119 9.49 5.50 -17.30
C SER A 119 9.67 7.00 -17.05
N PRO A 120 10.70 7.67 -17.60
CA PRO A 120 10.94 9.09 -17.36
C PRO A 120 9.75 10.02 -17.71
N ASN A 121 8.93 9.63 -18.69
CA ASN A 121 7.84 10.46 -19.23
C ASN A 121 6.46 9.81 -19.11
N SER A 122 6.37 8.60 -18.56
CA SER A 122 5.11 7.87 -18.53
C SER A 122 5.05 6.83 -17.43
N VAL A 123 3.82 6.46 -17.05
CA VAL A 123 3.54 5.40 -16.10
C VAL A 123 2.53 4.45 -16.71
N LYS A 124 2.83 3.16 -16.70
CA LYS A 124 1.93 2.10 -17.15
C LYS A 124 1.24 1.45 -15.95
N LEU A 125 -0.08 1.39 -16.01
CA LEU A 125 -0.95 0.84 -14.98
C LEU A 125 -1.72 -0.36 -15.54
N LEU A 126 -1.66 -1.51 -14.86
CA LEU A 126 -2.48 -2.67 -15.17
C LEU A 126 -3.81 -2.57 -14.45
N ASN A 127 -4.93 -2.61 -15.17
CA ASN A 127 -6.22 -2.81 -14.55
C ASN A 127 -6.41 -4.28 -14.19
N LEU A 128 -6.58 -4.57 -12.90
CA LEU A 128 -6.71 -5.92 -12.36
C LEU A 128 -8.05 -6.58 -12.69
N GLU A 129 -9.08 -5.80 -13.06
CA GLU A 129 -10.41 -6.34 -13.44
C GLU A 129 -10.41 -6.91 -14.87
N ASP A 130 -9.91 -6.15 -15.83
CA ASP A 130 -10.00 -6.45 -17.26
C ASP A 130 -8.64 -6.72 -17.93
N LYS A 131 -7.55 -6.65 -17.16
CA LYS A 131 -6.16 -6.84 -17.61
C LYS A 131 -5.72 -5.85 -18.70
N THR A 132 -6.39 -4.72 -18.83
CA THR A 132 -6.00 -3.66 -19.77
C THR A 132 -4.86 -2.82 -19.20
N VAL A 133 -4.02 -2.27 -20.07
CA VAL A 133 -2.93 -1.36 -19.67
C VAL A 133 -3.35 0.07 -19.96
N LEU A 134 -3.35 0.90 -18.93
CA LEU A 134 -3.55 2.34 -19.01
C LEU A 134 -2.18 3.03 -18.95
N THR A 135 -1.90 3.89 -19.92
CA THR A 135 -0.68 4.71 -19.91
C THR A 135 -1.05 6.14 -19.50
N LEU A 136 -0.37 6.66 -18.48
CA LEU A 136 -0.40 8.08 -18.12
C LEU A 136 0.88 8.73 -18.61
N SER A 137 0.78 9.86 -19.30
CA SER A 137 1.90 10.68 -19.75
C SER A 137 1.56 12.16 -19.51
N PHE A 138 2.60 12.99 -19.53
CA PHE A 138 2.44 14.43 -19.65
C PHE A 138 1.97 14.83 -21.05
#